data_AF-A0A084XYE9-F1
#
_entry.id   AF-A0A084XYE9-F1
#
_cell.length_a   1.000
_cell.length_b   1.000
_cell.length_c   1.000
_cell.angle_alpha   90.00
_cell.angle_beta   90.00
_cell.angle_gamma   90.00
#
_symmetry.space_group_name_H-M   'P 1'
#
loop_
_entity.id
_entity.type
_entity.pdbx_description
1 polymer ?
#
loop_
_entity_poly.entity_id
_entity_poly.type
_entity_poly.pdbx_seq_one_letter_code
_entity_poly.pdbx_strand_id
1 'polypeptide(L)'
;MAGSKMTSTATNKMRAALKRGESKTDVAKVRAKAPYVWDGKNEDERPMTGEEMQVGSEAYRRQRGRPAGSDKESTTIRFDRDVLAAFRAGGPGWQTRMNAALRDWLKTHSPA
;
A
#
# COMPACT_ATOMS: atom_id res chain seq x y z
N MET A 1 -15.06 -10.08 7.84
CA MET A 1 -13.62 -9.92 7.47
C MET A 1 -12.79 -9.77 8.73
N ALA A 2 -12.47 -10.88 9.40
CA ALA A 2 -11.73 -10.85 10.67
C ALA A 2 -10.23 -10.83 10.38
N GLY A 3 -9.58 -9.70 10.62
CA GLY A 3 -8.13 -9.55 10.52
C GLY A 3 -7.42 -10.52 11.45
N SER A 4 -6.43 -11.23 10.91
CA SER A 4 -5.59 -12.18 11.63
C SER A 4 -4.79 -11.45 12.72
N LYS A 5 -5.28 -11.49 13.95
CA LYS A 5 -4.50 -11.13 15.14
C LYS A 5 -3.50 -12.26 15.38
N MET A 6 -2.30 -12.18 14.79
CA MET A 6 -1.16 -12.96 15.30
C MET A 6 -0.83 -12.42 16.70
N THR A 7 -1.47 -13.00 17.71
CA THR A 7 -1.43 -12.55 19.09
C THR A 7 -0.08 -12.88 19.74
N SER A 8 0.41 -11.94 20.55
CA SER A 8 1.58 -11.97 21.46
C SER A 8 1.87 -13.33 22.13
N THR A 9 0.84 -14.16 22.34
CA THR A 9 0.92 -15.52 22.85
C THR A 9 1.84 -16.44 22.03
N ALA A 10 1.86 -16.30 20.70
CA ALA A 10 2.76 -17.08 19.84
C ALA A 10 4.23 -16.72 20.07
N THR A 11 4.52 -15.42 20.25
CA THR A 11 5.88 -14.91 20.50
C THR A 11 6.42 -15.35 21.86
N ASN A 12 5.59 -15.35 22.90
CA ASN A 12 5.99 -15.85 24.22
C ASN A 12 6.21 -17.38 24.22
N LYS A 13 5.37 -18.15 23.52
CA LYS A 13 5.58 -19.59 23.34
C LYS A 13 6.87 -19.89 22.57
N MET A 14 7.19 -19.12 21.54
CA MET A 14 8.45 -19.23 20.79
C MET A 14 9.69 -18.90 21.66
N ARG A 15 9.63 -17.84 22.48
CA ARG A 15 10.70 -17.52 23.45
C ARG A 15 10.89 -18.60 24.51
N ALA A 16 9.79 -19.19 25.00
CA ALA A 16 9.86 -20.29 25.96
C ALA A 16 10.44 -21.57 25.31
N ALA A 17 10.10 -21.88 24.06
CA ALA A 17 10.68 -22.98 23.31
C ALA A 17 12.19 -22.79 23.03
N LEU A 18 12.63 -21.56 22.72
CA LEU A 18 14.05 -21.20 22.63
C LEU A 18 14.78 -21.44 23.96
N LYS A 19 14.18 -21.06 25.10
CA LYS A 19 14.75 -21.33 26.43
C LYS A 19 14.83 -22.81 26.78
N ARG A 20 13.95 -23.64 26.23
CA ARG A 20 13.94 -25.10 26.41
C ARG A 20 14.83 -25.85 25.41
N GLY A 21 15.49 -25.15 24.48
CA GLY A 21 16.34 -25.78 23.45
C GLY A 21 15.57 -26.52 22.35
N GLU A 22 14.25 -26.34 22.28
CA GLU A 22 13.36 -26.99 21.29
C GLU A 22 13.35 -26.24 19.93
N SER A 23 14.12 -25.15 19.82
CA SER A 23 14.25 -24.44 18.56
C SER A 23 15.06 -25.26 17.57
N LYS A 24 14.50 -25.52 16.39
CA LYS A 24 15.19 -26.17 15.25
C LYS A 24 16.42 -25.39 14.76
N THR A 25 16.64 -24.18 15.26
CA THR A 25 17.80 -23.36 14.96
C THR A 25 18.85 -23.56 16.06
N ASP A 26 20.01 -24.11 15.70
CA ASP A 26 21.19 -24.12 16.57
C ASP A 26 21.75 -22.68 16.65
N VAL A 27 21.24 -21.91 17.61
CA VAL A 27 21.56 -20.50 17.78
C VAL A 27 23.05 -20.31 18.12
N ALA A 28 23.68 -21.29 18.78
CA ALA A 28 25.11 -21.25 19.08
C ALA A 28 25.95 -21.37 17.80
N LYS A 29 25.60 -22.31 16.91
CA LYS A 29 26.25 -22.48 15.60
C LYS A 29 26.05 -21.27 14.68
N VAL A 30 24.86 -20.66 14.70
CA VAL A 30 24.56 -19.45 13.92
C VAL A 30 25.38 -18.26 14.42
N ARG A 31 25.54 -18.11 15.75
CA ARG A 31 26.34 -17.02 16.34
C ARG A 31 27.85 -17.23 16.25
N ALA A 32 28.31 -18.49 16.23
CA ALA A 32 29.72 -18.84 16.08
C ALA A 32 30.22 -18.62 14.64
N LYS A 33 29.33 -18.57 13.65
CA LYS A 33 29.69 -18.15 12.30
C LYS A 33 29.99 -16.65 12.34
N ALA A 34 31.25 -16.28 12.11
CA ALA A 34 31.67 -14.89 12.07
C ALA A 34 30.73 -14.08 11.15
N PRO A 35 30.38 -12.83 11.51
CA PRO A 35 29.61 -12.00 10.60
C PRO A 35 30.35 -11.94 9.26
N TYR A 36 29.60 -12.04 8.16
CA TYR A 36 30.15 -11.90 6.83
C TYR A 36 30.96 -10.59 6.76
N VAL A 37 32.27 -10.72 6.52
CA VAL A 37 33.18 -9.59 6.31
C VAL A 37 33.39 -9.50 4.80
N TRP A 38 32.98 -8.39 4.21
CA TRP A 38 33.18 -8.12 2.79
C TRP A 38 34.67 -8.06 2.46
N ASP A 39 35.09 -8.75 1.40
CA ASP A 39 36.49 -8.99 1.05
C ASP A 39 37.08 -7.95 0.07
N GLY A 40 36.29 -6.94 -0.30
CA GLY A 40 36.71 -5.83 -1.16
C GLY A 40 36.88 -6.19 -2.65
N LYS A 41 36.55 -7.41 -3.06
CA LYS A 41 36.79 -7.89 -4.43
C LYS A 41 35.62 -7.65 -5.38
N ASN A 42 34.39 -7.67 -4.88
CA ASN A 42 33.17 -7.44 -5.65
C ASN A 42 32.36 -6.29 -5.03
N GLU A 43 32.28 -5.15 -5.72
CA GLU A 43 31.48 -3.99 -5.26
C GLU A 43 29.98 -4.31 -5.20
N ASP A 44 29.49 -5.22 -6.04
CA ASP A 44 28.09 -5.68 -6.07
C ASP A 44 27.70 -6.57 -4.87
N GLU A 45 28.68 -7.18 -4.19
CA GLU A 45 28.47 -8.00 -2.99
C GLU A 45 28.62 -7.23 -1.68
N ARG A 46 28.95 -5.93 -1.76
CA ARG A 46 29.11 -5.11 -0.58
C ARG A 46 27.78 -5.04 0.17
N PRO A 47 27.76 -5.29 1.49
CA PRO A 47 26.56 -5.08 2.27
C PRO A 47 26.19 -3.60 2.20
N MET A 48 24.97 -3.33 1.74
CA MET A 48 24.43 -1.97 1.65
C MET A 48 24.59 -1.28 3.01
N THR A 49 25.20 -0.10 3.01
CA THR A 49 25.39 0.66 4.25
C THR A 49 24.02 1.08 4.80
N GLY A 50 23.93 1.29 6.12
CA GLY A 50 22.68 1.71 6.75
C GLY A 50 22.10 2.98 6.16
N GLU A 51 22.97 3.89 5.69
CA GLU A 51 22.60 5.14 5.04
C GLU A 51 22.01 4.91 3.65
N GLU A 52 22.63 4.05 2.83
CA GLU A 52 22.11 3.70 1.50
C GLU A 52 20.75 2.97 1.58
N MET A 53 20.60 2.08 2.56
CA MET A 53 19.31 1.44 2.88
C MET A 53 18.22 2.46 3.22
N GLN A 54 18.58 3.51 3.95
CA GLN A 54 17.67 4.58 4.32
C GLN A 54 17.29 5.45 3.11
N VAL A 55 18.27 5.82 2.27
CA VAL A 55 18.04 6.56 1.01
C VAL A 55 17.14 5.77 0.06
N GLY A 56 17.41 4.48 -0.14
CA GLY A 56 16.56 3.61 -0.96
C GLY A 56 15.14 3.47 -0.41
N SER A 57 15.00 3.35 0.92
CA SER A 57 13.70 3.28 1.59
C SER A 57 12.92 4.59 1.48
N GLU A 58 13.58 5.74 1.58
CA GLU A 58 12.96 7.06 1.41
C GLU A 58 12.54 7.32 -0.04
N ALA A 59 13.38 6.96 -1.01
CA ALA A 59 13.05 7.04 -2.43
C ALA A 59 11.83 6.15 -2.76
N TYR A 60 11.80 4.94 -2.23
CA TYR A 60 10.69 4.01 -2.41
C TYR A 60 9.39 4.49 -1.73
N ARG A 61 9.47 5.09 -0.54
CA ARG A 61 8.31 5.70 0.14
C ARG A 61 7.74 6.88 -0.64
N ARG A 62 8.58 7.70 -1.28
CA ARG A 62 8.14 8.82 -2.13
C ARG A 62 7.46 8.33 -3.41
N GLN A 63 7.87 7.18 -3.95
CA GLN A 63 7.24 6.57 -5.13
C GLN A 63 5.95 5.81 -4.82
N ARG A 64 5.82 5.21 -3.62
CA ARG A 64 4.58 4.52 -3.21
C ARG A 64 3.69 5.40 -2.35
N GLY A 65 2.84 6.17 -3.04
CA GLY A 65 1.62 6.75 -2.47
C GLY A 65 0.45 6.51 -3.42
N ARG A 66 -0.74 6.16 -2.86
CA ARG A 66 -2.00 6.31 -3.62
C ARG A 66 -2.06 7.78 -4.05
N PRO A 67 -2.32 8.11 -5.33
CA PRO A 67 -2.45 9.50 -5.76
C PRO A 67 -3.39 10.24 -4.81
N ALA A 68 -3.02 11.48 -4.48
CA ALA A 68 -3.78 12.35 -3.58
C ALA A 68 -5.27 12.25 -3.91
N GLY A 69 -6.08 12.08 -2.85
CA GLY A 69 -7.47 11.65 -2.92
C GLY A 69 -8.25 12.33 -4.03
N SER A 70 -9.00 11.54 -4.80
CA SER A 70 -9.97 12.10 -5.74
C SER A 70 -10.98 12.94 -4.96
N ASP A 71 -11.14 14.22 -5.33
CA ASP A 71 -12.19 15.13 -4.80
C ASP A 71 -13.62 14.75 -5.24
N LYS A 72 -13.83 13.47 -5.58
CA LYS A 72 -15.11 12.94 -6.05
C LYS A 72 -15.70 12.12 -4.92
N GLU A 73 -16.86 12.52 -4.46
CA GLU A 73 -17.65 11.75 -3.52
C GLU A 73 -18.52 10.72 -4.26
N SER A 74 -18.56 9.49 -3.74
CA SER A 74 -19.39 8.42 -4.31
C SER A 74 -20.73 8.40 -3.60
N THR A 75 -21.76 8.91 -4.26
CA THR A 75 -23.13 8.97 -3.72
C THR A 75 -24.08 8.12 -4.55
N THR A 76 -25.06 7.48 -3.91
CA THR A 76 -26.11 6.73 -4.60
C THR A 76 -27.31 7.64 -4.86
N ILE A 77 -27.46 8.13 -6.09
CA ILE A 77 -28.58 8.99 -6.53
C ILE A 77 -29.35 8.27 -7.63
N ARG A 78 -30.68 8.45 -7.68
CA ARG A 78 -31.53 7.93 -8.76
C ARG A 78 -31.69 9.00 -9.83
N PHE A 79 -31.47 8.62 -11.08
CA PHE A 79 -31.70 9.45 -12.27
C PHE A 79 -32.80 8.84 -13.12
N ASP A 80 -33.50 9.67 -13.90
CA ASP A 80 -34.46 9.20 -14.88
C ASP A 80 -33.79 8.35 -15.98
N ARG A 81 -34.57 7.42 -16.53
CA ARG A 81 -34.04 6.39 -17.46
C ARG A 81 -33.61 7.00 -18.79
N ASP A 82 -34.35 7.98 -19.27
CA ASP A 82 -34.08 8.73 -20.51
C ASP A 82 -32.80 9.56 -20.41
N VAL A 83 -32.58 10.25 -19.28
CA VAL A 83 -31.35 11.00 -19.00
C VAL A 83 -30.13 10.07 -19.02
N LEU A 84 -30.22 8.94 -18.29
CA LEU A 84 -29.13 7.95 -18.30
C LEU A 84 -28.90 7.35 -19.69
N ALA A 85 -29.98 7.08 -20.45
CA ALA A 85 -29.86 6.55 -21.80
C ALA A 85 -29.14 7.53 -22.73
N ALA A 86 -29.48 8.82 -22.67
CA ALA A 86 -28.84 9.86 -23.48
C ALA A 86 -27.34 9.97 -23.20
N PHE A 87 -26.92 9.99 -21.92
CA PHE A 87 -25.49 10.06 -21.59
C PHE A 87 -24.74 8.78 -21.97
N ARG A 88 -25.33 7.59 -21.72
CA ARG A 88 -24.73 6.30 -22.05
C ARG A 88 -24.58 6.09 -23.56
N ALA A 89 -25.50 6.61 -24.38
CA ALA A 89 -25.41 6.56 -25.83
C ALA A 89 -24.14 7.25 -26.35
N GLY A 90 -23.63 8.27 -25.63
CA GLY A 90 -22.35 8.91 -25.94
C GLY A 90 -21.10 8.05 -25.68
N GLY A 91 -21.24 6.79 -25.25
CA GLY A 91 -20.14 5.85 -25.08
C GLY A 91 -19.30 6.06 -23.80
N PRO A 92 -18.06 5.52 -23.75
CA PRO A 92 -17.18 5.59 -22.58
C PRO A 92 -17.01 7.02 -22.04
N GLY A 93 -16.86 7.14 -20.73
CA GLY A 93 -16.71 8.45 -20.06
C GLY A 93 -18.03 9.23 -19.88
N TRP A 94 -19.19 8.61 -20.10
CA TRP A 94 -20.49 9.27 -19.95
C TRP A 94 -20.73 9.88 -18.57
N GLN A 95 -20.24 9.25 -17.50
CA GLN A 95 -20.32 9.80 -16.13
C GLN A 95 -19.51 11.09 -15.99
N THR A 96 -18.34 11.18 -16.62
CA THR A 96 -17.51 12.39 -16.63
C THR A 96 -18.22 13.53 -17.37
N ARG A 97 -18.86 13.23 -18.51
CA ARG A 97 -19.66 14.21 -19.27
C ARG A 97 -20.89 14.67 -18.48
N MET A 98 -21.58 13.74 -17.81
CA MET A 98 -22.73 14.06 -16.95
C MET A 98 -22.32 14.98 -15.81
N ASN A 99 -21.20 14.69 -15.13
CA ASN A 99 -20.67 15.56 -14.09
C ASN A 99 -20.26 16.95 -14.63
N ALA A 100 -19.67 17.02 -15.82
CA ALA A 100 -19.34 18.29 -16.47
C ALA A 100 -20.60 19.12 -16.79
N ALA A 101 -21.67 18.48 -17.27
CA ALA A 101 -22.95 19.13 -17.52
C ALA A 101 -23.58 19.68 -16.23
N LEU A 102 -23.55 18.92 -15.14
CA LEU A 102 -24.03 19.38 -13.83
C LEU A 102 -23.21 20.57 -13.32
N ARG A 103 -21.88 20.53 -13.47
CA ARG A 103 -21.02 21.68 -13.12
C ARG A 103 -21.33 22.92 -13.94
N ASP A 104 -21.63 22.76 -15.23
CA ASP A 104 -21.94 23.89 -16.09
C ASP A 104 -23.30 24.50 -15.77
N TRP A 105 -24.30 23.64 -15.50
CA TRP A 105 -25.61 24.07 -15.03
C TRP A 105 -25.52 24.90 -13.74
N LEU A 106 -24.69 24.49 -12.78
CA LEU A 106 -24.47 25.22 -11.52
C LEU A 106 -23.82 26.60 -11.68
N LYS A 107 -23.14 26.90 -12.80
CA LYS A 107 -22.61 28.26 -13.05
C LYS A 107 -23.71 29.27 -13.33
N THR A 108 -24.83 28.80 -13.89
CA THR A 108 -25.93 29.63 -14.39
C THR A 108 -27.18 29.50 -13.54
N HIS A 109 -27.28 28.46 -12.71
CA HIS A 109 -28.44 28.16 -11.89
C HIS A 109 -27.99 27.89 -10.45
N SER A 110 -28.75 28.46 -9.49
CA SER A 110 -28.62 28.06 -8.09
C SER A 110 -29.60 26.90 -7.83
N PRO A 111 -29.14 25.77 -7.28
CA PRO A 111 -30.06 24.82 -6.67
C PRO A 111 -30.72 25.54 -5.48
N ALA A 112 -32.04 25.42 -5.38
CA ALA A 112 -32.85 26.06 -4.34
C ALA A 112 -32.62 25.44 -2.96
#